data_AF-A0A7Y8A1R8-F1
#
_entry.id   AF-A0A7Y8A1R8-F1
#
_cell.length_a   1.000
_cell.length_b   1.000
_cell.length_c   1.000
_cell.angle_alpha   90.00
_cell.angle_beta   90.00
_cell.angle_gamma   90.00
#
_symmetry.space_group_name_H-M   'P 1'
#
loop_
_entity.id
_entity.type
_entity.pdbx_description
1 polymer ?
#
loop_
_entity_poly.entity_id
_entity_poly.type
_entity_poly.pdbx_seq_one_letter_code
_entity_poly.pdbx_strand_id
1 'polypeptide(L)'
;MEVALVGGERAAPAPGLKGECPLCGKPAQAKCGPIIRWHWAHAGRRHCDPWMENEGPWHRAWKALFPFEWQEVVAYDHAGEKHIADVKRPDGTVIELQNSQMSFQEMKSREAFYGERMIWIVNGEKFKNQIRISDSLPDPHHERMRDFKLGMPTYTKWSKHLRQPCHDGSAFGYFLKSDIAADPSRGAMYELHHGKAFESVVANSYRGQHAWSWKNPREGWLLSRRTVVFDLGQGEMWALAKYGDDGDLCLQRVSIKALMDSLLSGAVPDLSYAVRPARDLIDLPAL
;
A
#
# COMPACT_ATOMS: atom_id res chain seq x y z
N MET A 1 9.46 0.37 -20.39
CA MET A 1 8.68 1.35 -21.17
C MET A 1 7.66 0.61 -22.01
N GLU A 2 6.41 0.84 -21.69
CA GLU A 2 5.21 0.47 -22.45
C GLU A 2 4.71 1.64 -23.31
N VAL A 3 5.21 2.86 -23.07
CA VAL A 3 4.84 4.05 -23.83
C VAL A 3 6.06 4.68 -24.51
N ALA A 4 5.88 5.07 -25.77
CA ALA A 4 6.78 5.97 -26.50
C ALA A 4 5.96 6.99 -27.31
N LEU A 5 6.64 7.99 -27.87
CA LEU A 5 6.04 8.98 -28.76
C LEU A 5 6.25 8.58 -30.22
N VAL A 6 5.19 8.38 -30.98
CA VAL A 6 5.23 8.11 -32.43
C VAL A 6 4.56 9.28 -33.13
N GLY A 7 5.35 10.09 -33.84
CA GLY A 7 4.85 11.33 -34.43
C GLY A 7 4.41 12.37 -33.41
N GLY A 8 4.98 12.33 -32.19
CA GLY A 8 4.60 13.20 -31.08
C GLY A 8 3.48 12.65 -30.19
N GLU A 9 2.77 11.61 -30.64
CA GLU A 9 1.64 11.03 -29.93
C GLU A 9 2.03 9.79 -29.12
N ARG A 10 1.41 9.61 -27.95
CA ARG A 10 1.67 8.47 -27.08
C ARG A 10 1.19 7.17 -27.73
N ALA A 11 2.04 6.16 -27.79
CA ALA A 11 1.75 4.89 -28.43
C ALA A 11 2.27 3.69 -27.62
N ALA A 12 1.44 2.65 -27.57
CA ALA A 12 1.85 1.31 -27.14
C ALA A 12 2.78 0.67 -28.21
N PRO A 13 3.63 -0.30 -27.84
CA PRO A 13 4.49 -0.98 -28.80
C PRO A 13 3.64 -1.75 -29.82
N ALA A 14 3.92 -1.57 -31.11
CA ALA A 14 3.36 -2.38 -32.19
C ALA A 14 4.46 -2.74 -33.21
N PRO A 15 4.33 -3.86 -33.95
CA PRO A 15 5.36 -4.35 -34.85
C PRO A 15 5.85 -3.28 -35.84
N GLY A 16 7.17 -3.11 -35.91
CA GLY A 16 7.82 -2.18 -36.85
C GLY A 16 7.82 -0.71 -36.43
N LEU A 17 7.14 -0.33 -35.33
CA LEU A 17 7.11 1.06 -34.90
C LEU A 17 8.48 1.55 -34.40
N LYS A 18 8.76 2.81 -34.73
CA LYS A 18 9.86 3.60 -34.21
C LYS A 18 9.27 4.87 -33.61
N GLY A 19 9.81 5.30 -32.49
CA GLY A 19 9.35 6.47 -31.78
C GLY A 19 10.46 7.07 -30.95
N GLU A 20 10.08 7.91 -30.00
CA GLU A 20 10.98 8.59 -29.09
C GLU A 20 10.61 8.28 -27.64
N CYS A 21 11.62 8.14 -26.77
CA CYS A 21 11.41 8.05 -25.35
C CYS A 21 10.78 9.36 -24.84
N PRO A 22 9.64 9.31 -24.12
CA PRO A 22 8.96 10.52 -23.66
C PRO A 22 9.81 11.31 -22.65
N LEU A 23 10.73 10.66 -21.95
CA LEU A 23 11.59 11.30 -20.95
C LEU A 23 12.78 12.02 -21.58
N CYS A 24 13.58 11.33 -22.41
CA CYS A 24 14.85 11.84 -22.92
C CYS A 24 14.84 12.25 -24.40
N GLY A 25 13.72 12.03 -25.11
CA GLY A 25 13.56 12.34 -26.53
C GLY A 25 14.47 11.51 -27.46
N LYS A 26 15.14 10.46 -26.95
CA LYS A 26 16.03 9.62 -27.76
C LYS A 26 15.25 8.54 -28.50
N PRO A 27 15.73 8.07 -29.66
CA PRO A 27 15.05 7.04 -30.44
C PRO A 27 14.79 5.75 -29.64
N ALA A 28 13.56 5.26 -29.75
CA ALA A 28 13.09 4.00 -29.21
C ALA A 28 12.47 3.14 -30.32
N GLN A 29 12.65 1.82 -30.21
CA GLN A 29 12.10 0.84 -31.13
C GLN A 29 11.13 -0.09 -30.40
N ALA A 30 9.97 -0.33 -31.00
CA ALA A 30 9.05 -1.34 -30.51
C ALA A 30 9.66 -2.73 -30.69
N LYS A 31 9.75 -3.48 -29.59
CA LYS A 31 10.18 -4.88 -29.56
C LYS A 31 8.91 -5.73 -29.40
N CYS A 32 8.51 -6.39 -30.47
CA CYS A 32 7.31 -7.21 -30.53
C CYS A 32 7.67 -8.63 -31.01
N GLY A 33 6.98 -9.64 -30.49
CA GLY A 33 7.16 -11.02 -30.92
C GLY A 33 6.47 -12.02 -29.99
N PRO A 34 6.47 -13.32 -30.33
CA PRO A 34 5.82 -14.37 -29.55
C PRO A 34 6.60 -14.75 -28.28
N ILE A 35 7.91 -14.54 -28.27
CA ILE A 35 8.80 -14.90 -27.15
C ILE A 35 9.01 -13.71 -26.21
N ILE A 36 9.09 -12.51 -26.78
CA ILE A 36 9.39 -11.29 -26.03
C ILE A 36 8.11 -10.60 -25.61
N ARG A 37 8.11 -10.07 -24.39
CA ARG A 37 7.05 -9.15 -23.99
C ARG A 37 7.15 -7.87 -24.80
N TRP A 38 6.01 -7.38 -25.27
CA TRP A 38 5.99 -6.18 -26.09
C TRP A 38 6.35 -4.97 -25.22
N HIS A 39 7.36 -4.22 -25.66
CA HIS A 39 7.87 -3.03 -24.96
C HIS A 39 8.61 -2.11 -25.94
N TRP A 40 8.84 -0.87 -25.51
CA TRP A 40 9.74 0.06 -26.17
C TRP A 40 11.14 -0.06 -25.59
N ALA A 41 12.14 -0.19 -26.47
CA ALA A 41 13.54 -0.25 -26.09
C ALA A 41 14.31 0.91 -26.73
N HIS A 42 15.19 1.55 -25.96
CA HIS A 42 16.14 2.52 -26.51
C HIS A 42 17.02 1.90 -27.59
N ALA A 43 17.46 2.72 -28.54
CA ALA A 43 18.59 2.36 -29.39
C ALA A 43 19.88 2.30 -28.54
N GLY A 44 20.30 1.09 -28.17
CA GLY A 44 21.45 0.81 -27.28
C GLY A 44 21.07 0.61 -25.81
N ARG A 45 22.00 0.15 -24.97
CA ARG A 45 21.79 0.04 -23.51
C ARG A 45 21.82 1.43 -22.88
N ARG A 46 20.63 2.03 -22.72
CA ARG A 46 20.46 3.32 -22.04
C ARG A 46 19.38 3.20 -20.98
N HIS A 47 19.76 3.53 -19.74
CA HIS A 47 18.84 3.81 -18.63
C HIS A 47 18.79 5.32 -18.49
N CYS A 48 17.75 5.94 -19.08
CA CYS A 48 17.61 7.40 -19.05
C CYS A 48 16.90 7.90 -17.78
N ASP A 49 16.12 7.04 -17.13
CA ASP A 49 15.51 7.32 -15.84
C ASP A 49 16.21 6.44 -14.78
N PRO A 50 16.82 7.02 -13.73
CA PRO A 50 17.42 6.24 -12.66
C PRO A 50 16.38 5.46 -11.82
N TRP A 51 15.09 5.82 -11.88
CA TRP A 51 14.02 5.15 -11.14
C TRP A 51 13.37 4.01 -11.89
N MET A 52 13.72 3.82 -13.16
CA MET A 52 13.15 2.76 -14.00
C MET A 52 13.61 1.38 -13.52
N GLU A 53 12.64 0.57 -13.10
CA GLU A 53 12.86 -0.84 -12.79
C GLU A 53 12.61 -1.75 -14.01
N ASN A 54 13.13 -2.98 -13.94
CA ASN A 54 12.73 -4.02 -14.88
C ASN A 54 11.31 -4.49 -14.52
N GLU A 55 10.34 -4.10 -15.33
CA GLU A 55 8.93 -4.39 -15.07
C GLU A 55 8.60 -5.89 -15.19
N GLY A 56 8.07 -6.43 -14.10
CA GLY A 56 7.54 -7.80 -14.00
C GLY A 56 6.08 -7.92 -14.47
N PRO A 57 5.53 -9.16 -14.56
CA PRO A 57 4.11 -9.36 -14.85
C PRO A 57 3.18 -8.62 -13.89
N TRP A 58 3.50 -8.64 -12.59
CA TRP A 58 2.75 -7.96 -11.54
C TRP A 58 2.63 -6.45 -11.78
N HIS A 59 3.75 -5.81 -12.10
CA HIS A 59 3.83 -4.36 -12.33
C HIS A 59 2.97 -3.94 -13.53
N ARG A 60 3.09 -4.66 -14.64
CA ARG A 60 2.28 -4.41 -15.85
C ARG A 60 0.80 -4.65 -15.62
N ALA A 61 0.45 -5.73 -14.90
CA ALA A 61 -0.94 -6.04 -14.58
C ALA A 61 -1.57 -4.91 -13.77
N TRP A 62 -0.86 -4.36 -12.78
CA TRP A 62 -1.31 -3.19 -12.02
C TRP A 62 -1.44 -1.93 -12.88
N LYS A 63 -0.45 -1.58 -13.71
CA LYS A 63 -0.54 -0.41 -14.61
C LYS A 63 -1.72 -0.52 -15.58
N ALA A 64 -1.97 -1.73 -16.11
CA ALA A 64 -3.03 -1.98 -17.07
C ALA A 64 -4.45 -1.77 -16.52
N LEU A 65 -4.63 -1.67 -15.19
CA LEU A 65 -5.91 -1.33 -14.58
C LEU A 65 -6.28 0.15 -14.73
N PHE A 66 -5.35 1.00 -15.19
CA PHE A 66 -5.54 2.43 -15.37
C PHE A 66 -5.64 2.82 -16.84
N PRO A 67 -6.32 3.92 -17.19
CA PRO A 67 -6.34 4.47 -18.54
C PRO A 67 -4.93 4.65 -19.12
N PHE A 68 -4.76 4.34 -20.41
CA PHE A 68 -3.45 4.42 -21.10
C PHE A 68 -2.80 5.82 -21.05
N GLU A 69 -3.63 6.87 -21.08
CA GLU A 69 -3.21 8.27 -20.92
C GLU A 69 -2.48 8.53 -19.59
N TRP A 70 -2.76 7.74 -18.55
CA TRP A 70 -2.23 7.93 -17.21
C TRP A 70 -0.96 7.11 -16.96
N GLN A 71 -0.69 6.08 -17.75
CA GLN A 71 0.43 5.16 -17.54
C GLN A 71 1.75 5.78 -18.01
N GLU A 72 2.87 5.62 -17.32
CA GLU A 72 4.19 6.13 -17.78
C GLU A 72 4.15 7.60 -18.23
N VAL A 73 3.72 8.49 -17.34
CA VAL A 73 3.62 9.93 -17.61
C VAL A 73 4.83 10.65 -17.03
N VAL A 74 5.48 11.48 -17.85
CA VAL A 74 6.61 12.29 -17.39
C VAL A 74 6.12 13.33 -16.38
N ALA A 75 6.69 13.30 -15.20
CA ALA A 75 6.53 14.28 -14.15
C ALA A 75 7.79 15.16 -14.06
N TYR A 76 7.59 16.36 -13.51
CA TYR A 76 8.60 17.39 -13.38
C TYR A 76 8.53 17.92 -11.95
N ASP A 77 9.69 18.13 -11.33
CA ASP A 77 9.76 18.93 -10.11
C ASP A 77 9.91 20.43 -10.42
N HIS A 78 10.10 21.23 -9.37
CA HIS A 78 10.31 22.67 -9.49
C HIS A 78 11.69 23.04 -10.07
N ALA A 79 12.68 22.15 -10.03
CA ALA A 79 14.02 22.36 -10.58
C ALA A 79 14.14 21.93 -12.05
N GLY A 80 13.11 21.28 -12.61
CA GLY A 80 13.09 20.74 -13.96
C GLY A 80 13.67 19.33 -14.08
N GLU A 81 13.95 18.66 -12.96
CA GLU A 81 14.23 17.22 -12.92
C GLU A 81 12.99 16.46 -13.43
N LYS A 82 13.23 15.38 -14.17
CA LYS A 82 12.19 14.61 -14.84
C LYS A 82 12.28 13.16 -14.45
N HIS A 83 11.12 12.58 -14.12
CA HIS A 83 10.96 11.14 -13.92
C HIS A 83 9.65 10.66 -14.55
N ILE A 84 9.58 9.37 -14.85
CA ILE A 84 8.35 8.74 -15.33
C ILE A 84 7.59 8.20 -14.12
N ALA A 85 6.37 8.69 -13.93
CA ALA A 85 5.42 8.11 -13.00
C ALA A 85 4.79 6.85 -13.59
N ASP A 86 4.69 5.77 -12.83
CA ASP A 86 4.02 4.54 -13.28
C ASP A 86 2.57 4.82 -13.70
N VAL A 87 1.84 5.57 -12.87
CA VAL A 87 0.52 6.10 -13.18
C VAL A 87 0.42 7.54 -12.64
N LYS A 88 -0.04 8.47 -13.46
CA LYS A 88 -0.34 9.86 -13.08
C LYS A 88 -1.69 10.29 -13.61
N ARG A 89 -2.54 10.72 -12.69
CA ARG A 89 -3.89 11.21 -12.98
C ARG A 89 -3.88 12.68 -13.42
N PRO A 90 -4.92 13.15 -14.13
CA PRO A 90 -5.04 14.55 -14.53
C PRO A 90 -5.06 15.54 -13.36
N ASP A 91 -5.52 15.11 -12.18
CA ASP A 91 -5.56 15.92 -10.96
C ASP A 91 -4.24 15.90 -10.16
N GLY A 92 -3.19 15.30 -10.72
CA GLY A 92 -1.86 15.24 -10.14
C GLY A 92 -1.62 14.10 -9.15
N THR A 93 -2.60 13.23 -8.88
CA THR A 93 -2.36 12.02 -8.09
C THR A 93 -1.40 11.08 -8.83
N VAL A 94 -0.36 10.62 -8.14
CA VAL A 94 0.66 9.70 -8.67
C VAL A 94 0.56 8.38 -7.93
N ILE A 95 0.61 7.27 -8.66
CA ILE A 95 0.68 5.93 -8.10
C ILE A 95 1.97 5.30 -8.61
N GLU A 96 2.86 4.97 -7.70
CA GLU A 96 4.10 4.23 -8.00
C GLU A 96 3.96 2.77 -7.55
N LEU A 97 4.40 1.87 -8.42
CA LEU A 97 4.30 0.42 -8.23
C LEU A 97 5.69 -0.13 -7.90
N GLN A 98 5.87 -0.60 -6.68
CA GLN A 98 7.18 -1.04 -6.22
C GLN A 98 7.27 -2.56 -6.08
N ASN A 99 8.08 -3.19 -6.93
CA ASN A 99 8.28 -4.65 -6.93
C ASN A 99 9.65 -5.10 -6.37
N SER A 100 10.67 -4.26 -6.50
CA SER A 100 12.03 -4.57 -6.07
C SER A 100 12.34 -3.96 -4.70
N GLN A 101 13.49 -4.29 -4.13
CA GLN A 101 13.94 -3.64 -2.91
C GLN A 101 14.40 -2.22 -3.25
N MET A 102 13.84 -1.24 -2.54
CA MET A 102 14.20 0.16 -2.66
C MET A 102 14.86 0.64 -1.37
N SER A 103 15.86 1.50 -1.50
CA SER A 103 16.50 2.12 -0.34
C SER A 103 15.56 3.15 0.31
N PHE A 104 15.72 3.38 1.61
CA PHE A 104 14.93 4.43 2.29
C PHE A 104 15.17 5.83 1.71
N GLN A 105 16.39 6.13 1.27
CA GLN A 105 16.72 7.43 0.67
C GLN A 105 16.04 7.61 -0.69
N GLU A 106 16.00 6.55 -1.51
CA GLU A 106 15.32 6.60 -2.79
C GLU A 106 13.80 6.75 -2.61
N MET A 107 13.20 5.98 -1.68
CA MET A 107 11.79 6.15 -1.34
C MET A 107 11.48 7.59 -0.93
N LYS A 108 12.28 8.17 -0.03
CA LYS A 108 12.12 9.57 0.43
C LYS A 108 12.29 10.57 -0.72
N SER A 109 13.24 10.33 -1.62
CA SER A 109 13.46 11.16 -2.81
C SER A 109 12.21 11.17 -3.71
N ARG A 110 11.67 9.99 -4.03
CA ARG A 110 10.43 9.86 -4.83
C ARG A 110 9.24 10.53 -4.14
N GLU A 111 9.08 10.34 -2.84
CA GLU A 111 8.01 10.99 -2.06
C GLU A 111 8.10 12.51 -2.03
N ALA A 112 9.33 13.05 -2.00
CA ALA A 112 9.57 14.49 -2.07
C ALA A 112 9.28 15.03 -3.46
N PHE A 113 9.68 14.31 -4.51
CA PHE A 113 9.47 14.67 -5.91
C PHE A 113 7.98 14.68 -6.30
N TYR A 114 7.25 13.61 -5.99
CA TYR A 114 5.83 13.49 -6.39
C TYR A 114 4.85 14.19 -5.44
N GLY A 115 5.27 14.47 -4.20
CA GLY A 115 4.46 15.24 -3.25
C GLY A 115 3.33 14.43 -2.58
N GLU A 116 2.38 15.14 -1.97
CA GLU A 116 1.43 14.58 -1.01
C GLU A 116 0.38 13.63 -1.59
N ARG A 117 0.06 13.78 -2.87
CA ARG A 117 -0.92 12.94 -3.58
C ARG A 117 -0.32 11.64 -4.13
N MET A 118 0.91 11.33 -3.75
CA MET A 118 1.58 10.09 -4.13
C MET A 118 1.04 8.90 -3.31
N ILE A 119 0.88 7.77 -3.98
CA ILE A 119 0.45 6.49 -3.40
C ILE A 119 1.44 5.41 -3.82
N TRP A 120 1.85 4.59 -2.86
CA TRP A 120 2.62 3.39 -3.09
C TRP A 120 1.69 2.17 -3.17
N ILE A 121 1.80 1.39 -4.23
CA ILE A 121 1.34 0.00 -4.26
C ILE A 121 2.59 -0.88 -4.32
N VAL A 122 2.79 -1.72 -3.32
CA VAL A 122 4.03 -2.47 -3.12
C VAL A 122 3.74 -3.96 -3.27
N ASN A 123 4.50 -4.64 -4.13
CA ASN A 123 4.45 -6.09 -4.21
C ASN A 123 5.03 -6.72 -2.94
N GLY A 124 4.15 -7.22 -2.09
CA GLY A 124 4.48 -7.86 -0.84
C GLY A 124 4.72 -9.37 -0.94
N GLU A 125 4.53 -9.99 -2.10
CA GLU A 125 4.59 -11.45 -2.25
C GLU A 125 5.90 -12.06 -1.72
N LYS A 126 7.03 -11.38 -1.94
CA LYS A 126 8.36 -11.82 -1.49
C LYS A 126 8.56 -11.78 0.03
N PHE A 127 7.74 -11.01 0.75
CA PHE A 127 7.88 -10.83 2.20
C PHE A 127 6.58 -11.08 2.98
N LYS A 128 5.50 -11.53 2.33
CA LYS A 128 4.22 -11.83 2.97
C LYS A 128 4.36 -12.81 4.15
N ASN A 129 5.25 -13.80 4.03
CA ASN A 129 5.51 -14.78 5.09
C ASN A 129 6.22 -14.20 6.32
N GLN A 130 6.77 -12.98 6.21
CA GLN A 130 7.40 -12.24 7.30
C GLN A 130 6.41 -11.31 7.99
N ILE A 131 5.27 -11.03 7.36
CA ILE A 131 4.13 -10.31 7.92
C ILE A 131 3.19 -11.33 8.56
N ARG A 132 2.75 -11.05 9.77
CA ARG A 132 1.68 -11.80 10.44
C ARG A 132 0.58 -10.82 10.82
N ILE A 133 -0.59 -11.04 10.23
CA ILE A 133 -1.82 -10.37 10.62
C ILE A 133 -2.33 -11.07 11.89
N SER A 134 -2.54 -10.31 12.95
CA SER A 134 -3.06 -10.79 14.23
C SER A 134 -4.53 -10.39 14.35
N ASP A 135 -5.02 -10.21 15.57
CA ASP A 135 -6.41 -10.09 15.92
C ASP A 135 -7.03 -8.77 15.41
N SER A 136 -8.33 -8.82 15.17
CA SER A 136 -9.12 -7.66 14.75
C SER A 136 -9.15 -6.60 15.84
N LEU A 137 -8.89 -5.35 15.46
CA LEU A 137 -9.01 -4.21 16.35
C LEU A 137 -10.42 -3.60 16.25
N PRO A 138 -10.99 -3.06 17.34
CA PRO A 138 -12.21 -2.27 17.27
C PRO A 138 -11.96 -0.96 16.51
N ASP A 139 -13.01 -0.22 16.14
CA ASP A 139 -12.85 1.16 15.68
C ASP A 139 -12.30 1.99 16.85
N PRO A 140 -11.11 2.61 16.72
CA PRO A 140 -10.51 3.38 17.80
C PRO A 140 -11.34 4.61 18.19
N HIS A 141 -12.24 5.08 17.32
CA HIS A 141 -13.11 6.24 17.58
C HIS A 141 -14.51 5.86 18.06
N HIS A 142 -14.80 4.56 18.22
CA HIS A 142 -16.04 4.09 18.81
C HIS A 142 -16.23 4.66 20.22
N GLU A 143 -17.45 5.06 20.58
CA GLU A 143 -17.76 5.72 21.87
C GLU A 143 -17.19 4.98 23.08
N ARG A 144 -17.35 3.65 23.12
CA ARG A 144 -16.84 2.79 24.20
C ARG A 144 -15.32 2.64 24.23
N MET A 145 -14.61 3.00 23.17
CA MET A 145 -13.14 2.95 23.11
C MET A 145 -12.50 4.29 23.45
N ARG A 146 -13.26 5.39 23.53
CA ARG A 146 -12.71 6.75 23.72
C ARG A 146 -11.87 6.89 24.97
N ASP A 147 -12.29 6.25 26.06
CA ASP A 147 -11.62 6.33 27.36
C ASP A 147 -10.54 5.26 27.55
N PHE A 148 -10.38 4.36 26.58
CA PHE A 148 -9.48 3.22 26.67
C PHE A 148 -8.31 3.34 25.69
N LYS A 149 -7.15 2.88 26.14
CA LYS A 149 -5.94 2.72 25.34
C LYS A 149 -5.54 1.26 25.31
N LEU A 150 -5.09 0.76 24.16
CA LEU A 150 -4.53 -0.59 24.08
C LEU A 150 -3.34 -0.72 25.03
N GLY A 151 -3.32 -1.79 25.81
CA GLY A 151 -2.20 -2.12 26.70
C GLY A 151 -1.00 -2.73 25.99
N MET A 152 -1.06 -2.89 24.68
CA MET A 152 0.00 -3.42 23.83
C MET A 152 0.01 -2.70 22.48
N PRO A 153 1.17 -2.59 21.80
CA PRO A 153 1.25 -1.92 20.51
C PRO A 153 0.51 -2.72 19.43
N THR A 154 -0.07 -2.02 18.46
CA THR A 154 -0.70 -2.68 17.29
C THR A 154 0.32 -3.24 16.31
N TYR A 155 1.58 -2.79 16.37
CA TYR A 155 2.69 -3.27 15.56
C TYR A 155 3.85 -3.75 16.45
N THR A 156 4.45 -4.89 16.07
CA THR A 156 5.69 -5.37 16.70
C THR A 156 6.64 -6.03 15.70
N LYS A 157 7.96 -5.92 15.97
CA LYS A 157 8.99 -6.65 15.23
C LYS A 157 9.09 -8.13 15.66
N TRP A 158 8.46 -8.48 16.77
CA TRP A 158 8.56 -9.80 17.39
C TRP A 158 7.25 -10.57 17.21
N SER A 159 7.32 -11.69 16.50
CA SER A 159 6.20 -12.64 16.43
C SER A 159 6.45 -13.76 17.43
N LYS A 160 5.74 -13.77 18.57
CA LYS A 160 5.70 -14.93 19.48
C LYS A 160 4.33 -15.60 19.57
N HIS A 161 3.38 -15.24 18.69
CA HIS A 161 2.02 -15.77 18.77
C HIS A 161 1.92 -17.14 18.05
N LEU A 162 1.62 -18.16 18.85
CA LEU A 162 1.41 -19.58 18.46
C LEU A 162 -0.06 -19.89 18.13
N ARG A 163 -0.93 -18.87 17.98
CA ARG A 163 -2.39 -19.03 17.89
C ARG A 163 -2.94 -18.32 16.66
N GLN A 164 -4.02 -18.87 16.08
CA GLN A 164 -4.76 -18.21 15.00
C GLN A 164 -5.38 -16.90 15.49
N PRO A 165 -5.50 -15.87 14.62
CA PRO A 165 -6.16 -14.61 14.97
C PRO A 165 -7.59 -14.84 15.48
N CYS A 166 -7.94 -14.22 16.60
CA CYS A 166 -9.32 -14.09 17.04
C CYS A 166 -9.93 -12.79 16.50
N HIS A 167 -11.24 -12.85 16.24
CA HIS A 167 -12.02 -11.71 15.73
C HIS A 167 -12.92 -11.12 16.83
N ASP A 168 -12.76 -11.55 18.09
CA ASP A 168 -13.58 -11.14 19.23
C ASP A 168 -12.87 -10.15 20.17
N GLY A 169 -11.66 -9.70 19.80
CA GLY A 169 -10.86 -8.76 20.60
C GLY A 169 -10.25 -9.35 21.88
N SER A 170 -10.46 -10.64 22.16
CA SER A 170 -10.00 -11.27 23.41
C SER A 170 -8.48 -11.36 23.55
N ALA A 171 -7.73 -11.20 22.46
CA ALA A 171 -6.28 -11.16 22.47
C ALA A 171 -5.68 -9.87 23.05
N PHE A 172 -6.49 -8.82 23.24
CA PHE A 172 -6.03 -7.53 23.72
C PHE A 172 -6.39 -7.29 25.18
N GLY A 173 -5.71 -6.34 25.79
CA GLY A 173 -6.10 -5.72 27.04
C GLY A 173 -6.06 -4.21 26.88
N TYR A 174 -6.84 -3.50 27.70
CA TYR A 174 -7.01 -2.07 27.62
C TYR A 174 -6.80 -1.41 28.98
N PHE A 175 -6.21 -0.22 28.98
CA PHE A 175 -6.05 0.63 30.16
C PHE A 175 -6.96 1.85 30.02
N LEU A 176 -7.49 2.34 31.14
CA LEU A 176 -8.18 3.63 31.15
C LEU A 176 -7.16 4.76 30.94
N LYS A 177 -7.49 5.69 30.03
CA LYS A 177 -6.68 6.88 29.77
C LYS A 177 -6.59 7.78 31.00
N SER A 178 -7.64 7.84 31.82
CA SER A 178 -7.66 8.60 33.08
C SER A 178 -6.64 8.09 34.08
N ASP A 179 -6.45 6.78 34.17
CA ASP A 179 -5.52 6.18 35.14
C ASP A 179 -4.07 6.47 34.73
N ILE A 180 -3.78 6.37 33.43
CA ILE A 180 -2.49 6.76 32.86
C ILE A 180 -2.21 8.26 33.07
N ALA A 181 -3.24 9.10 32.92
CA ALA A 181 -3.10 10.54 33.13
C ALA A 181 -2.89 10.91 34.62
N ALA A 182 -3.44 10.12 35.55
CA ALA A 182 -3.31 10.34 36.98
C ALA A 182 -1.89 10.06 37.50
N ASP A 183 -1.21 9.04 36.95
CA ASP A 183 0.19 8.73 37.27
C ASP A 183 0.96 8.28 36.02
N PRO A 184 1.54 9.20 35.23
CA PRO A 184 2.27 8.85 34.01
C PRO A 184 3.69 8.32 34.29
N SER A 185 4.04 8.01 35.55
CA SER A 185 5.39 7.62 35.91
C SER A 185 5.80 6.27 35.29
N ARG A 186 7.09 6.16 34.98
CA ARG A 186 7.65 4.93 34.42
C ARG A 186 7.62 3.83 35.49
N GLY A 187 6.75 2.84 35.32
CA GLY A 187 6.56 1.73 36.26
C GLY A 187 5.27 1.81 37.07
N ALA A 188 4.42 2.84 36.85
CA ALA A 188 3.07 2.87 37.37
C ALA A 188 2.27 1.62 36.94
N MET A 189 1.41 1.13 37.83
CA MET A 189 0.56 -0.02 37.59
C MET A 189 -0.88 0.47 37.39
N TYR A 190 -1.52 -0.02 36.33
CA TYR A 190 -2.90 0.30 35.98
C TYR A 190 -3.75 -0.96 35.92
N GLU A 191 -5.06 -0.82 36.10
CA GLU A 191 -5.98 -1.94 35.91
C GLU A 191 -6.06 -2.32 34.42
N LEU A 192 -5.79 -3.59 34.12
CA LEU A 192 -5.92 -4.13 32.77
C LEU A 192 -7.34 -4.67 32.54
N HIS A 193 -8.11 -3.99 31.71
CA HIS A 193 -9.41 -4.47 31.25
C HIS A 193 -9.23 -5.49 30.12
N HIS A 194 -9.65 -6.73 30.36
CA HIS A 194 -9.52 -7.80 29.36
C HIS A 194 -10.38 -7.53 28.12
N GLY A 195 -9.82 -7.74 26.92
CA GLY A 195 -10.42 -7.37 25.65
C GLY A 195 -11.76 -8.05 25.35
N LYS A 196 -12.02 -9.21 25.96
CA LYS A 196 -13.33 -9.89 25.90
C LYS A 196 -14.50 -9.00 26.36
N ALA A 197 -14.26 -8.05 27.27
CA ALA A 197 -15.27 -7.07 27.69
C ALA A 197 -15.73 -6.13 26.53
N PHE A 198 -14.94 -6.06 25.46
CA PHE A 198 -15.16 -5.22 24.28
C PHE A 198 -15.52 -6.04 23.03
N GLU A 199 -15.82 -7.33 23.16
CA GLU A 199 -16.18 -8.22 22.03
C GLU A 199 -17.30 -7.64 21.16
N SER A 200 -18.37 -7.14 21.79
CA SER A 200 -19.48 -6.49 21.07
C SER A 200 -19.06 -5.24 20.31
N VAL A 201 -18.06 -4.51 20.83
CA VAL A 201 -17.50 -3.33 20.15
C VAL A 201 -16.73 -3.78 18.92
N VAL A 202 -15.85 -4.78 19.04
CA VAL A 202 -15.11 -5.34 17.90
C VAL A 202 -16.07 -5.86 16.83
N ALA A 203 -17.06 -6.67 17.21
CA ALA A 203 -18.02 -7.26 16.28
C ALA A 203 -18.81 -6.22 15.47
N ASN A 204 -19.18 -5.09 16.09
CA ASN A 204 -20.01 -4.06 15.45
C ASN A 204 -19.21 -2.94 14.77
N SER A 205 -17.97 -2.72 15.21
CA SER A 205 -17.14 -1.58 14.76
C SER A 205 -15.92 -1.98 13.92
N TYR A 206 -15.62 -3.27 13.77
CA TYR A 206 -14.54 -3.71 12.91
C TYR A 206 -14.76 -3.25 11.44
N ARG A 207 -13.72 -2.66 10.84
CA ARG A 207 -13.71 -2.15 9.46
C ARG A 207 -12.45 -2.59 8.69
N GLY A 208 -11.77 -3.65 9.15
CA GLY A 208 -10.57 -4.17 8.50
C GLY A 208 -9.26 -3.90 9.23
N GLN A 209 -9.26 -3.18 10.36
CA GLN A 209 -8.07 -2.87 11.14
C GLN A 209 -7.58 -4.08 11.96
N HIS A 210 -6.28 -4.38 11.88
CA HIS A 210 -5.64 -5.49 12.58
C HIS A 210 -4.36 -5.07 13.29
N ALA A 211 -4.12 -5.66 14.45
CA ALA A 211 -2.77 -5.72 14.99
C ALA A 211 -1.93 -6.67 14.15
N TRP A 212 -0.61 -6.50 14.15
CA TRP A 212 0.25 -7.25 13.26
C TRP A 212 1.71 -7.27 13.73
N SER A 213 2.49 -8.13 13.11
CA SER A 213 3.93 -8.13 13.26
C SER A 213 4.62 -8.27 11.93
N TRP A 214 5.84 -7.72 11.84
CA TRP A 214 6.69 -7.86 10.67
C TRP A 214 8.10 -8.18 11.10
N LYS A 215 8.50 -9.43 10.86
CA LYS A 215 9.90 -9.86 11.05
C LYS A 215 10.76 -9.24 9.95
N ASN A 216 11.92 -8.72 10.31
CA ASN A 216 12.86 -8.07 9.36
C ASN A 216 12.14 -7.03 8.48
N PRO A 217 11.48 -6.03 9.09
CA PRO A 217 10.68 -5.08 8.36
C PRO A 217 11.55 -4.31 7.37
N ARG A 218 10.99 -4.04 6.19
CA ARG A 218 11.56 -3.07 5.25
C ARG A 218 11.23 -1.69 5.80
N GLU A 219 12.06 -1.21 6.73
CA GLU A 219 11.75 -0.06 7.61
C GLU A 219 11.32 1.19 6.86
N GLY A 220 11.79 1.38 5.62
CA GLY A 220 11.36 2.50 4.79
C GLY A 220 9.84 2.61 4.68
N TRP A 221 9.13 1.49 4.47
CA TRP A 221 7.66 1.53 4.35
C TRP A 221 6.96 1.94 5.64
N LEU A 222 7.49 1.58 6.79
CA LEU A 222 6.96 2.01 8.10
C LEU A 222 7.15 3.50 8.35
N LEU A 223 8.13 4.11 7.67
CA LEU A 223 8.51 5.52 7.79
C LEU A 223 8.00 6.37 6.62
N SER A 224 7.28 5.77 5.66
CA SER A 224 6.70 6.47 4.53
C SER A 224 5.74 7.55 5.01
N ARG A 225 5.75 8.70 4.33
CA ARG A 225 4.79 9.80 4.57
C ARG A 225 3.61 9.75 3.61
N ARG A 226 3.58 8.74 2.74
CA ARG A 226 2.56 8.55 1.71
C ARG A 226 1.70 7.35 2.04
N THR A 227 0.58 7.22 1.34
CA THR A 227 -0.25 6.03 1.46
C THR A 227 0.53 4.83 0.94
N VAL A 228 0.69 3.79 1.76
CA VAL A 228 1.36 2.54 1.36
C VAL A 228 0.36 1.41 1.42
N VAL A 229 0.16 0.74 0.29
CA VAL A 229 -0.68 -0.44 0.16
C VAL A 229 0.17 -1.62 -0.29
N PHE A 230 0.18 -2.69 0.50
CA PHE A 230 0.79 -3.97 0.15
C PHE A 230 -0.20 -4.85 -0.61
N ASP A 231 0.23 -5.35 -1.76
CA ASP A 231 -0.39 -6.49 -2.43
C ASP A 231 0.35 -7.75 -1.97
N LEU A 232 -0.28 -8.57 -1.13
CA LEU A 232 0.30 -9.82 -0.62
C LEU A 232 0.01 -11.02 -1.53
N GLY A 233 -0.66 -10.79 -2.67
CA GLY A 233 -1.11 -11.81 -3.61
C GLY A 233 -2.50 -12.36 -3.26
N GLN A 234 -3.08 -13.16 -4.18
CA GLN A 234 -4.39 -13.81 -4.01
C GLN A 234 -5.56 -12.85 -3.68
N GLY A 235 -5.45 -11.58 -4.09
CA GLY A 235 -6.46 -10.55 -3.80
C GLY A 235 -6.39 -9.98 -2.38
N GLU A 236 -5.36 -10.31 -1.61
CA GLU A 236 -5.13 -9.77 -0.27
C GLU A 236 -4.37 -8.46 -0.30
N MET A 237 -5.11 -7.35 -0.12
CA MET A 237 -4.56 -6.00 -0.07
C MET A 237 -4.59 -5.44 1.35
N TRP A 238 -3.49 -4.83 1.77
CA TRP A 238 -3.32 -4.32 3.14
C TRP A 238 -2.60 -2.97 3.14
N ALA A 239 -3.22 -1.94 3.71
CA ALA A 239 -2.60 -0.63 3.86
C ALA A 239 -1.96 -0.46 5.24
N LEU A 240 -0.85 0.28 5.28
CA LEU A 240 -0.34 0.84 6.53
C LEU A 240 -1.22 2.03 6.92
N ALA A 241 -1.86 1.95 8.08
CA ALA A 241 -2.74 2.99 8.58
C ALA A 241 -2.40 3.35 10.03
N LYS A 242 -2.72 4.58 10.42
CA LYS A 242 -2.68 5.00 11.82
C LYS A 242 -3.90 4.47 12.55
N TYR A 243 -3.70 3.99 13.76
CA TYR A 243 -4.72 3.47 14.63
C TYR A 243 -4.92 4.39 15.83
N GLY A 244 -6.09 5.02 15.89
CA GLY A 244 -6.45 5.96 16.93
C GLY A 244 -5.56 7.19 16.99
N ASP A 245 -5.72 7.96 18.06
CA ASP A 245 -5.08 9.27 18.20
C ASP A 245 -3.60 9.17 18.56
N ASP A 246 -3.18 8.05 19.14
CA ASP A 246 -1.78 7.78 19.51
C ASP A 246 -0.87 7.57 18.29
N GLY A 247 -1.44 7.30 17.11
CA GLY A 247 -0.71 7.18 15.84
C GLY A 247 0.05 5.87 15.66
N ASP A 248 -0.23 4.85 16.48
CA ASP A 248 0.29 3.48 16.31
C ASP A 248 -0.11 2.91 14.93
N LEU A 249 0.73 2.06 14.35
CA LEU A 249 0.48 1.50 13.00
C LEU A 249 -0.35 0.22 13.08
N CYS A 250 -1.50 0.18 12.41
CA CYS A 250 -2.22 -1.06 12.14
C CYS A 250 -2.04 -1.48 10.67
N LEU A 251 -2.36 -2.74 10.38
CA LEU A 251 -2.65 -3.16 9.01
C LEU A 251 -4.15 -3.05 8.78
N GLN A 252 -4.52 -2.20 7.84
CA GLN A 252 -5.87 -2.00 7.39
C GLN A 252 -6.11 -2.91 6.18
N ARG A 253 -7.06 -3.84 6.27
CA ARG A 253 -7.51 -4.62 5.11
C ARG A 253 -8.12 -3.67 4.09
N VAL A 254 -7.83 -3.87 2.82
CA VAL A 254 -8.31 -3.01 1.72
C VAL A 254 -9.10 -3.85 0.73
N SER A 255 -10.26 -3.34 0.32
CA SER A 255 -10.99 -3.89 -0.83
C SER A 255 -10.35 -3.42 -2.12
N ILE A 256 -9.83 -4.34 -2.95
CA ILE A 256 -9.26 -3.99 -4.26
C ILE A 256 -10.27 -3.22 -5.13
N LYS A 257 -11.56 -3.60 -5.08
CA LYS A 257 -12.62 -2.92 -5.81
C LYS A 257 -12.80 -1.48 -5.34
N ALA A 258 -12.91 -1.27 -4.03
CA ALA A 258 -13.13 0.07 -3.47
C ALA A 258 -11.92 0.98 -3.74
N LEU A 259 -10.71 0.44 -3.55
CA LEU A 259 -9.47 1.13 -3.89
C LEU A 259 -9.48 1.53 -5.37
N MET A 260 -9.70 0.59 -6.30
CA MET A 260 -9.70 0.92 -7.73
C MET A 260 -10.81 1.92 -8.11
N ASP A 261 -12.02 1.76 -7.59
CA ASP A 261 -13.14 2.69 -7.86
C ASP A 261 -12.78 4.12 -7.41
N SER A 262 -12.15 4.26 -6.23
CA SER A 262 -11.70 5.56 -5.72
C SER A 262 -10.56 6.16 -6.56
N LEU A 263 -9.57 5.35 -6.94
CA LEU A 263 -8.42 5.79 -7.75
C LEU A 263 -8.85 6.19 -9.17
N LEU A 264 -9.83 5.51 -9.76
CA LEU A 264 -10.34 5.83 -11.09
C LEU A 264 -11.26 7.07 -11.08
N SER A 265 -12.09 7.24 -10.04
CA SER A 265 -13.01 8.38 -9.91
C SER A 265 -12.32 9.67 -9.48
N GLY A 266 -11.18 9.58 -8.79
CA GLY A 266 -10.50 10.74 -8.20
C GLY A 266 -10.98 11.13 -6.82
N ALA A 267 -11.75 10.28 -6.17
CA ALA A 267 -11.98 10.37 -4.75
C ALA A 267 -10.66 10.16 -3.97
N VAL A 268 -10.69 10.52 -2.68
CA VAL A 268 -9.65 10.11 -1.74
C VAL A 268 -9.53 8.58 -1.79
N PRO A 269 -8.31 8.00 -1.80
CA PRO A 269 -8.13 6.55 -1.85
C PRO A 269 -8.94 5.85 -0.77
N ASP A 270 -9.85 4.97 -1.19
CA ASP A 270 -10.70 4.21 -0.29
C ASP A 270 -9.92 2.98 0.20
N LEU A 271 -9.39 3.10 1.41
CA LEU A 271 -8.69 2.03 2.12
C LEU A 271 -9.63 1.19 2.99
N SER A 272 -10.94 1.44 2.92
CA SER A 272 -11.90 0.74 3.76
C SER A 272 -12.13 -0.70 3.30
N TYR A 273 -12.45 -1.55 4.27
CA TYR A 273 -12.95 -2.89 4.01
C TYR A 273 -14.37 -3.01 4.55
N ALA A 274 -15.34 -3.15 3.65
CA ALA A 274 -16.69 -3.52 4.04
C ALA A 274 -16.67 -4.98 4.51
N VAL A 275 -16.99 -5.19 5.79
CA VAL A 275 -17.16 -6.53 6.36
C VAL A 275 -18.33 -7.18 5.61
N ARG A 276 -18.05 -8.20 4.79
CA ARG A 276 -19.13 -9.09 4.34
C ARG A 276 -19.73 -9.74 5.58
N PRO A 277 -21.06 -9.80 5.73
CA PRO A 277 -21.67 -10.50 6.85
C PRO A 277 -21.08 -11.91 6.95
N ALA A 278 -20.75 -12.37 8.16
CA ALA A 278 -20.08 -13.65 8.40
C ALA A 278 -20.80 -14.89 7.81
N ARG A 279 -22.04 -14.72 7.31
CA ARG A 279 -22.80 -15.76 6.61
C ARG A 279 -22.21 -16.16 5.24
N ASP A 280 -21.36 -15.34 4.63
CA ASP A 280 -20.82 -15.61 3.29
C ASP A 280 -19.38 -16.16 3.30
N LEU A 281 -18.83 -16.48 4.48
CA LEU A 281 -17.48 -17.05 4.63
C LEU A 281 -17.45 -18.59 4.63
N ILE A 282 -18.62 -19.25 4.52
CA ILE A 282 -18.73 -20.73 4.51
C ILE A 282 -18.84 -21.29 3.09
N ASP A 283 -19.19 -20.49 2.08
CA ASP A 283 -19.38 -20.96 0.70
C ASP A 283 -18.61 -20.11 -0.31
N LEU A 284 -17.30 -20.33 -0.44
CA LEU A 284 -16.61 -20.10 -1.71
C LEU A 284 -15.66 -21.29 -1.98
N PRO A 285 -15.84 -22.01 -3.10
CA PRO A 285 -14.96 -23.10 -3.46
C PRO A 285 -13.57 -22.55 -3.81
N ALA A 286 -12.54 -23.31 -3.41
CA ALA A 286 -11.17 -23.04 -3.79
C ALA A 286 -11.04 -22.93 -5.32
N LEU A 287 -10.49 -21.79 -5.77
CA LEU A 287 -9.97 -21.58 -7.13
C LEU A 287 -8.46 -21.39 -7.04
#